data_AF-A0A844CWF8-F1
#
_entry.id   AF-A0A844CWF8-F1
#
_cell.length_a   1.000
_cell.length_b   1.000
_cell.length_c   1.000
_cell.angle_alpha   90.00
_cell.angle_beta   90.00
_cell.angle_gamma   90.00
#
_symmetry.space_group_name_H-M   'P 1'
#
loop_
_entity.id
_entity.type
_entity.pdbx_description
1 polymer ?
#
loop_
_entity_poly.entity_id
_entity_poly.type
_entity_poly.pdbx_seq_one_letter_code
_entity_poly.pdbx_strand_id
1 'polypeptide(L)'
;MHFWQWLNFIIVLLVFGAYLVGKLRLVALRRAGRYPMPGQAVMADVERLLKSGERSWAIRCYCEIHACSLRQARDAVAALVKQ
;
A
#
# COMPACT_ATOMS: atom_id res chain seq x y z
N MET A 1 25.50 4.16 32.02
CA MET A 1 25.65 3.48 30.71
C MET A 1 24.33 2.83 30.22
N HIS A 2 23.15 3.35 30.59
CA HIS A 2 21.82 2.82 30.17
C HIS A 2 21.11 3.67 29.10
N PHE A 3 21.58 4.88 28.83
CA PHE A 3 20.93 5.83 27.91
C PHE A 3 20.86 5.30 26.47
N TRP A 4 21.91 4.61 26.00
CA TRP A 4 21.97 4.03 24.67
C TRP A 4 20.99 2.85 24.48
N GLN A 5 20.74 2.08 25.54
CA GLN A 5 19.76 0.99 25.50
C GLN A 5 18.34 1.55 25.43
N TRP A 6 18.04 2.59 26.21
CA TRP A 6 16.75 3.27 26.18
C TRP A 6 16.45 3.87 24.80
N LEU A 7 17.45 4.50 24.18
CA LEU A 7 17.32 5.02 22.81
C LEU A 7 17.01 3.91 21.79
N ASN A 8 17.71 2.77 21.87
CA ASN A 8 17.44 1.62 21.00
C ASN A 8 16.04 1.03 21.21
N PHE A 9 15.60 0.90 22.47
CA PHE A 9 14.25 0.44 22.78
C PHE A 9 13.18 1.36 22.19
N ILE A 10 13.36 2.68 22.30
CA ILE A 10 12.44 3.67 21.71
C ILE A 10 12.41 3.54 20.18
N ILE A 11 13.58 3.41 19.53
CA ILE A 11 13.67 3.23 18.08
C ILE A 11 12.96 1.94 17.65
N VAL A 12 13.23 0.82 18.34
CA VAL A 12 12.59 -0.48 18.05
C VAL A 12 11.08 -0.39 18.23
N LEU A 13 10.61 0.26 19.28
CA LEU A 13 9.18 0.42 19.57
C LEU A 13 8.49 1.32 18.54
N LEU A 14 9.14 2.39 18.09
CA LEU A 14 8.65 3.24 16.99
C LEU A 14 8.58 2.48 15.66
N VAL A 15 9.62 1.72 15.32
CA VAL A 15 9.64 0.91 14.09
C VAL A 15 8.57 -0.19 14.14
N PHE A 16 8.43 -0.86 15.28
CA PHE A 16 7.42 -1.91 15.47
C PHE A 16 5.99 -1.34 15.43
N GLY A 17 5.75 -0.18 16.05
CA GLY A 17 4.50 0.55 15.96
C GLY A 17 4.16 0.96 14.52
N ALA A 18 5.13 1.52 13.79
CA ALA A 18 4.97 1.87 12.38
C ALA A 18 4.65 0.62 11.51
N TYR A 19 5.31 -0.50 11.80
CA TYR A 19 5.08 -1.77 11.11
C TYR A 19 3.65 -2.30 11.34
N LEU A 20 3.16 -2.26 12.58
CA LEU A 20 1.78 -2.64 12.95
C LEU A 20 0.75 -1.73 12.27
N VAL A 21 0.96 -0.42 12.29
CA VAL A 21 0.07 0.55 11.63
C VAL A 21 0.01 0.31 10.12
N GLY A 22 1.15 -0.02 9.49
CA GLY A 22 1.20 -0.38 8.07
C GLY A 22 0.31 -1.59 7.73
N LYS A 23 0.35 -2.64 8.55
CA LYS A 23 -0.53 -3.82 8.36
C LYS A 23 -1.99 -3.51 8.66
N LEU A 24 -2.28 -2.73 9.71
CA LEU A 24 -3.66 -2.35 10.03
C LEU A 24 -4.29 -1.49 8.94
N ARG A 25 -3.52 -0.60 8.29
CA ARG A 25 -4.01 0.17 7.13
C ARG A 25 -4.40 -0.73 5.97
N LEU A 26 -3.65 -1.79 5.72
CA LEU A 26 -3.93 -2.80 4.70
C LEU A 26 -5.23 -3.58 5.00
N VAL A 27 -5.41 -3.97 6.27
CA VAL A 27 -6.64 -4.65 6.71
C VAL A 27 -7.83 -3.68 6.70
N ALA A 28 -7.63 -2.42 7.05
CA ALA A 28 -8.65 -1.37 6.98
C ALA A 28 -9.09 -1.11 5.54
N LEU A 29 -8.15 -1.11 4.58
CA LEU A 29 -8.45 -1.01 3.14
C LEU A 29 -9.30 -2.19 2.64
N ARG A 30 -9.02 -3.40 3.15
CA ARG A 30 -9.81 -4.59 2.84
C ARG A 30 -11.20 -4.54 3.50
N ARG A 31 -11.30 -4.07 4.75
CA ARG A 31 -12.58 -3.86 5.45
C ARG A 31 -13.43 -2.75 4.85
N ALA A 32 -12.80 -1.72 4.28
CA ALA A 32 -13.48 -0.64 3.58
C ALA A 32 -14.03 -1.05 2.20
N GLY A 33 -13.80 -2.31 1.77
CA GLY A 33 -14.25 -2.80 0.47
C GLY A 33 -13.54 -2.17 -0.73
N ARG A 34 -12.39 -1.51 -0.50
CA ARG A 34 -11.63 -0.80 -1.56
C ARG A 34 -10.51 -1.63 -2.16
N TYR A 35 -10.10 -2.71 -1.48
CA TYR A 35 -9.05 -3.60 -1.97
C TYR A 35 -9.64 -5.00 -2.24
N PRO A 36 -9.73 -5.41 -3.51
CA PRO A 36 -10.28 -6.71 -3.90
C PRO A 36 -9.39 -7.87 -3.43
N MET A 37 -9.95 -9.08 -3.40
CA MET A 37 -9.15 -10.28 -3.16
C MET A 37 -8.17 -10.50 -4.32
N PRO A 38 -6.95 -11.00 -4.05
CA PRO A 38 -5.97 -11.27 -5.08
C PRO A 38 -6.55 -12.20 -6.14
N GLY A 39 -6.47 -11.81 -7.41
CA GLY A 39 -7.07 -12.53 -8.54
C GLY A 39 -8.50 -12.12 -8.94
N GLN A 40 -9.14 -11.22 -8.19
CA GLN A 40 -10.44 -10.60 -8.56
C GLN A 40 -10.32 -9.09 -8.77
N ALA A 41 -9.10 -8.55 -8.82
CA ALA A 41 -8.90 -7.14 -9.03
C ALA A 41 -9.45 -6.71 -10.40
N VAL A 42 -10.21 -5.62 -10.44
CA VAL A 42 -10.66 -5.00 -11.69
C VAL A 42 -10.12 -3.57 -11.80
N MET A 43 -10.09 -3.03 -13.03
CA MET A 43 -9.65 -1.64 -13.28
C MET A 43 -10.45 -0.62 -12.46
N ALA A 44 -11.72 -0.88 -12.17
CA ALA A 44 -12.54 -0.04 -11.31
C ALA A 44 -11.99 0.07 -9.88
N ASP A 45 -11.34 -0.98 -9.35
CA ASP A 45 -10.72 -0.95 -8.03
C ASP A 45 -9.41 -0.15 -8.04
N VAL A 46 -8.65 -0.24 -9.13
CA VAL A 46 -7.44 0.59 -9.33
C VAL A 46 -7.81 2.07 -9.31
N GLU A 47 -8.87 2.46 -10.01
CA GLU A 47 -9.34 3.85 -10.03
C GLU A 47 -9.87 4.31 -8.66
N ARG A 48 -10.59 3.44 -7.93
CA ARG A 48 -11.03 3.71 -6.56
C ARG A 48 -9.84 3.93 -5.63
N LEU A 49 -8.84 3.05 -5.67
CA LEU A 49 -7.60 3.16 -4.89
C LEU A 49 -6.78 4.40 -5.25
N LEU A 50 -6.82 4.84 -6.51
CA LEU A 50 -6.22 6.10 -6.92
C LEU A 50 -6.96 7.30 -6.33
N LYS A 51 -8.30 7.31 -6.38
CA LYS A 51 -9.13 8.40 -5.83
C LYS A 51 -8.99 8.54 -4.31
N SER A 52 -8.79 7.45 -3.59
CA SER A 52 -8.58 7.51 -2.15
C SER A 52 -7.12 7.76 -1.72
N GLY A 53 -6.20 7.94 -2.69
CA GLY A 53 -4.82 8.33 -2.46
C GLY A 53 -3.86 7.17 -2.18
N GLU A 54 -4.33 5.92 -2.22
CA GLU A 54 -3.55 4.72 -1.96
C GLU A 54 -2.83 4.20 -3.21
N ARG A 55 -2.01 5.07 -3.83
CA ARG A 55 -1.31 4.81 -5.10
C ARG A 55 -0.50 3.51 -5.11
N SER A 56 0.17 3.17 -4.00
CA SER A 56 0.96 1.94 -3.88
C SER A 56 0.11 0.67 -4.05
N TRP A 57 -1.14 0.70 -3.56
CA TRP A 57 -2.08 -0.41 -3.67
C TRP A 57 -2.67 -0.49 -5.08
N ALA A 58 -2.94 0.66 -5.71
CA ALA A 58 -3.37 0.73 -7.10
C ALA A 58 -2.35 0.11 -8.07
N ILE A 59 -1.05 0.38 -7.87
CA ILE A 59 0.04 -0.22 -8.68
C ILE A 59 0.03 -1.73 -8.55
N ARG A 60 -0.13 -2.25 -7.32
CA ARG A 60 -0.17 -3.69 -7.08
C ARG A 60 -1.38 -4.34 -7.75
N CYS A 61 -2.58 -3.74 -7.65
CA CYS A 61 -3.76 -4.22 -8.38
C CYS A 61 -3.54 -4.18 -9.90
N TYR A 62 -2.91 -3.12 -10.43
CA TYR A 62 -2.62 -3.01 -11.85
C TYR A 62 -1.65 -4.11 -12.34
N CYS A 63 -0.62 -4.42 -11.55
CA CYS A 63 0.27 -5.56 -11.78
C CYS A 63 -0.48 -6.89 -11.78
N GLU A 64 -1.39 -7.10 -10.83
CA GLU A 64 -2.18 -8.34 -10.75
C GLU A 64 -3.11 -8.52 -11.96
N ILE A 65 -3.66 -7.42 -12.50
CA ILE A 65 -4.60 -7.46 -13.64
C ILE A 65 -3.86 -7.65 -14.97
N HIS A 66 -2.75 -6.95 -15.17
CA HIS A 66 -2.02 -6.93 -16.43
C HIS A 66 -0.79 -7.84 -16.46
N ALA A 67 -0.51 -8.56 -15.36
CA ALA A 67 0.69 -9.38 -15.19
C ALA A 67 1.99 -8.66 -15.60
N CYS A 68 2.05 -7.34 -15.36
CA CYS A 68 3.12 -6.49 -15.84
C CYS A 68 4.16 -6.18 -14.74
N SER A 69 5.32 -5.70 -15.16
CA SER A 69 6.38 -5.31 -14.22
C SER A 69 5.96 -4.11 -13.35
N LEU A 70 6.48 -4.05 -12.12
CA LEU A 70 6.24 -2.95 -11.18
C LEU A 70 6.52 -1.56 -11.80
N ARG A 71 7.52 -1.46 -12.67
CA ARG A 71 7.86 -0.21 -13.35
C ARG A 71 6.75 0.21 -14.32
N GLN A 72 6.30 -0.71 -15.17
CA GLN A 72 5.21 -0.44 -16.12
C GLN A 72 3.90 -0.12 -15.39
N ALA A 73 3.57 -0.86 -14.33
CA ALA A 73 2.38 -0.58 -13.54
C ALA A 73 2.43 0.81 -12.89
N ARG A 74 3.59 1.21 -12.35
CA ARG A 74 3.77 2.54 -11.78
C ARG A 74 3.57 3.63 -12.83
N ASP A 75 4.17 3.47 -14.00
CA ASP A 75 4.12 4.47 -15.07
C ASP A 75 2.69 4.58 -15.64
N ALA A 76 1.98 3.46 -15.81
CA ALA A 76 0.57 3.43 -16.23
C ALA A 76 -0.35 4.08 -15.19
N VAL A 77 -0.21 3.70 -13.91
CA VAL A 77 -0.95 4.33 -12.81
C VAL A 77 -0.63 5.81 -12.68
N ALA A 78 0.60 6.23 -12.99
CA ALA A 78 0.97 7.64 -13.01
C ALA A 78 0.32 8.42 -14.16
N ALA A 79 0.14 7.80 -15.33
CA ALA A 79 -0.62 8.38 -16.42
C ALA A 79 -2.10 8.57 -16.05
N LEU A 80 -2.70 7.61 -15.33
CA LEU A 80 -4.10 7.66 -14.88
C LEU A 80 -4.38 8.78 -13.87
N VAL A 81 -3.40 9.17 -13.05
CA VAL A 81 -3.55 10.26 -12.06
C VAL A 81 -3.45 11.65 -12.68
N LYS A 82 -2.89 11.76 -13.89
CA LYS A 82 -2.59 13.04 -14.54
C LYS A 82 -3.71 13.54 -15.46
N GLN A 83 -4.78 12.76 -15.66
CA GLN A 83 -6.01 13.17 -16.34
C GLN A 83 -6.96 13.87 -15.37
#